data_AF-N0APR2-F1
#
_entry.id   AF-N0APR2-F1
#
_cell.length_a   1.000
_cell.length_b   1.000
_cell.length_c   1.000
_cell.angle_alpha   90.00
_cell.angle_beta   90.00
_cell.angle_gamma   90.00
#
_symmetry.space_group_name_H-M   'P 1'
#
loop_
_entity.id
_entity.type
_entity.pdbx_description
1 polymer ?
#
loop_
_entity_poly.entity_id
_entity_poly.type
_entity_poly.pdbx_seq_one_letter_code
_entity_poly.pdbx_strand_id
1 'polypeptide(L)'
;MNSEITQLLIIAYAIVPFVNGLVGLVRKSIPSLKSKFIPLISFAIGICLGFFLSYLPNVEYSIAQMFLAGGIAGMAACGVYEITNVKESSK
;
A
#
# COMPACT_ATOMS: atom_id res chain seq x y z
N MET A 1 18.55 9.87 -14.67
CA MET A 1 17.15 9.42 -14.86
C MET A 1 16.88 8.00 -14.35
N ASN A 2 17.71 6.98 -14.61
CA ASN A 2 17.46 5.62 -14.08
C ASN A 2 17.60 5.48 -12.55
N SER A 3 18.47 6.27 -11.92
CA SER A 3 18.71 6.19 -10.46
C SER A 3 17.50 6.63 -9.64
N GLU A 4 16.85 7.72 -10.05
CA GLU A 4 15.67 8.32 -9.39
C GLU A 4 14.48 7.35 -9.32
N ILE A 5 14.15 6.73 -10.46
CA ILE A 5 13.03 5.78 -10.56
C ILE A 5 13.36 4.51 -9.77
N THR A 6 14.61 4.04 -9.83
CA THR A 6 15.03 2.85 -9.08
C THR A 6 14.91 3.06 -7.58
N GLN A 7 15.35 4.22 -7.06
CA GLN A 7 15.20 4.53 -5.64
C GLN A 7 13.73 4.68 -5.23
N LEU A 8 12.90 5.29 -6.07
CA LEU A 8 11.46 5.36 -5.84
C LEU A 8 10.80 3.98 -5.75
N LEU A 9 11.17 3.04 -6.62
CA LEU A 9 10.69 1.67 -6.58
C LEU A 9 11.19 0.93 -5.33
N ILE A 10 12.44 1.14 -4.92
CA ILE A 10 13.00 0.56 -3.70
C ILE A 10 12.21 1.04 -2.48
N ILE A 11 11.89 2.34 -2.41
CA ILE A 11 11.06 2.92 -1.35
C ILE A 11 9.64 2.35 -1.40
N ALA A 12 9.02 2.29 -2.57
CA ALA A 12 7.69 1.72 -2.75
C ALA A 12 7.64 0.27 -2.25
N TYR A 13 8.62 -0.56 -2.62
CA TYR A 13 8.72 -1.95 -2.20
C TYR A 13 8.93 -2.09 -0.69
N ALA A 14 9.73 -1.21 -0.09
CA ALA A 14 9.91 -1.16 1.36
C ALA A 14 8.62 -0.79 2.11
N ILE A 15 7.70 -0.03 1.49
CA ILE A 15 6.41 0.38 2.07
C ILE A 15 5.35 -0.73 1.98
N VAL A 16 5.41 -1.62 0.98
CA VAL A 16 4.45 -2.74 0.80
C VAL A 16 4.17 -3.56 2.08
N PRO A 17 5.17 -4.06 2.83
CA PRO A 17 4.90 -4.81 4.06
C PRO A 17 4.20 -3.97 5.15
N PHE A 18 4.45 -2.67 5.21
CA PHE A 18 3.75 -1.77 6.13
C PHE A 18 2.28 -1.62 5.74
N VAL A 19 2.00 -1.41 4.44
CA VAL A 19 0.64 -1.35 3.92
C VAL A 19 -0.10 -2.66 4.20
N ASN A 20 0.53 -3.80 3.94
CA ASN A 20 -0.03 -5.12 4.26
C ASN A 20 -0.35 -5.23 5.76
N GLY A 21 0.57 -4.85 6.65
CA GLY A 21 0.32 -4.86 8.10
C GLY A 21 -0.92 -4.05 8.50
N LEU A 22 -1.05 -2.84 7.98
CA LEU A 22 -2.19 -1.95 8.23
C LEU A 22 -3.51 -2.50 7.67
N VAL A 23 -3.51 -3.00 6.43
CA VAL A 23 -4.71 -3.60 5.81
C VAL A 23 -5.13 -4.85 6.57
N GLY A 24 -4.17 -5.69 6.97
CA GLY A 24 -4.42 -6.86 7.80
C GLY A 24 -5.02 -6.50 9.16
N LEU A 25 -4.54 -5.42 9.79
CA LEU A 25 -5.09 -4.89 11.03
C LEU A 25 -6.53 -4.38 10.85
N VAL A 26 -6.81 -3.65 9.76
CA VAL A 26 -8.16 -3.16 9.45
C VAL A 26 -9.13 -4.33 9.24
N ARG A 27 -8.72 -5.35 8.48
CA ARG A 27 -9.54 -6.56 8.26
C ARG A 27 -9.80 -7.31 9.56
N LYS A 28 -8.82 -7.40 10.46
CA LYS A 28 -8.98 -8.05 11.77
C LYS A 28 -9.84 -7.23 12.73
N SER A 29 -9.74 -5.91 12.66
CA SER A 29 -10.49 -4.99 13.55
C SER A 29 -11.95 -4.83 13.12
N ILE A 30 -12.24 -4.95 11.83
CA ILE A 30 -13.60 -4.78 11.29
C ILE A 30 -13.99 -6.06 10.51
N PRO A 31 -14.40 -7.14 11.20
CA PRO A 31 -14.77 -8.40 10.58
C PRO A 31 -16.02 -8.32 9.67
N SER A 32 -16.83 -7.26 9.80
CA SER A 32 -18.02 -7.03 8.96
C SER A 32 -17.72 -6.35 7.62
N LEU A 33 -16.46 -6.06 7.30
CA LEU A 33 -16.07 -5.46 6.02
C LEU A 33 -16.30 -6.43 4.86
N LYS A 34 -17.10 -6.00 3.88
CA LYS A 34 -17.30 -6.74 2.64
C LYS A 34 -15.97 -6.82 1.86
N SER A 35 -15.63 -8.01 1.38
CA SER A 35 -14.36 -8.28 0.68
C SER A 35 -14.05 -7.30 -0.47
N LYS A 36 -15.08 -6.75 -1.14
CA LYS A 36 -14.98 -5.75 -2.21
C LYS A 36 -14.35 -4.41 -1.80
N PHE A 37 -14.33 -4.07 -0.51
CA PHE A 37 -13.75 -2.80 -0.03
C PHE A 37 -12.27 -2.93 0.35
N ILE A 38 -11.76 -4.16 0.53
CA ILE A 38 -10.35 -4.39 0.88
C ILE A 38 -9.39 -3.75 -0.13
N PRO A 39 -9.61 -3.87 -1.46
CA PRO A 39 -8.79 -3.19 -2.46
C PRO A 39 -8.74 -1.67 -2.31
N LEU A 40 -9.90 -1.06 -2.07
CA LEU A 40 -10.02 0.39 -1.94
C LEU A 40 -9.33 0.89 -0.67
N ILE A 41 -9.44 0.13 0.42
CA ILE A 41 -8.79 0.41 1.70
C ILE A 41 -7.26 0.28 1.56
N SER A 42 -6.75 -0.77 0.91
CA SER A 42 -5.31 -0.91 0.64
C SER A 42 -4.75 0.25 -0.17
N PHE A 43 -5.48 0.70 -1.19
CA PHE A 43 -5.07 1.83 -2.00
C PHE A 43 -5.06 3.14 -1.20
N ALA A 44 -6.11 3.40 -0.43
CA ALA A 44 -6.21 4.58 0.43
C ALA A 44 -5.09 4.60 1.48
N ILE A 45 -4.80 3.46 2.12
CA ILE A 45 -3.71 3.33 3.10
C ILE A 45 -2.34 3.58 2.44
N GLY A 46 -2.11 3.01 1.25
CA GLY A 46 -0.86 3.22 0.50
C GLY A 46 -0.63 4.70 0.14
N ILE A 47 -1.67 5.39 -0.32
CA ILE A 47 -1.61 6.83 -0.60
C ILE A 47 -1.37 7.64 0.68
N CYS A 48 -2.12 7.37 1.75
CA CYS A 48 -1.95 8.08 3.03
C CYS A 48 -0.54 7.88 3.58
N LEU A 49 0.03 6.68 3.47
CA LEU A 49 1.41 6.42 3.86
C LEU A 49 2.40 7.17 2.98
N GLY A 50 2.26 7.13 1.66
CA GLY A 50 3.13 7.89 0.75
C GLY A 50 3.09 9.39 1.04
N PHE A 51 1.90 9.93 1.31
CA PHE A 51 1.72 11.34 1.70
C PHE A 51 2.35 11.65 3.06
N PHE A 52 2.16 10.79 4.05
CA PHE A 52 2.75 10.96 5.38
C PHE A 52 4.28 10.90 5.34
N LEU A 53 4.83 9.98 4.54
CA LEU A 53 6.27 9.85 4.33
C LEU A 53 6.86 11.10 3.65
N SER A 54 6.10 11.76 2.78
CA SER A 54 6.54 12.99 2.10
C SER A 54 6.69 14.18 3.04
N TYR A 55 6.13 14.11 4.25
CA TYR A 55 6.26 15.15 5.27
C TYR A 55 7.47 14.92 6.18
N LEU A 56 8.18 13.79 6.05
CA LEU A 56 9.39 13.56 6.84
C LEU A 56 10.53 14.46 6.35
N PRO A 57 11.28 15.08 7.28
CA PRO A 57 12.31 16.09 6.97
C PRO A 57 13.53 15.56 6.19
N ASN A 58 13.67 14.25 5.98
CA ASN A 58 14.81 13.61 5.30
C ASN A 58 14.44 13.06 3.91
N VAL A 59 13.33 13.47 3.33
CA VAL A 59 12.84 12.97 2.05
C VAL A 59 13.00 14.03 0.98
N GLU A 60 13.97 13.85 0.08
CA GLU A 60 14.23 14.74 -1.05
C GLU A 60 13.36 14.45 -2.29
N TYR A 61 12.40 13.53 -2.18
CA TYR A 61 11.50 13.18 -3.29
C TYR A 61 10.31 14.13 -3.38
N SER A 62 9.87 14.41 -4.61
CA SER A 62 8.67 15.22 -4.84
C SER A 62 7.43 14.55 -4.24
N ILE A 63 6.50 15.35 -3.74
CA ILE A 63 5.22 14.88 -3.19
C ILE A 63 4.48 14.00 -4.21
N ALA A 64 4.52 14.36 -5.50
CA ALA A 64 3.91 13.59 -6.58
C ALA A 64 4.54 12.20 -6.74
N GLN A 65 5.85 12.11 -6.57
CA GLN A 65 6.62 10.86 -6.64
C GLN A 65 6.26 9.93 -5.47
N MET A 66 6.18 10.46 -4.25
CA MET A 66 5.79 9.66 -3.09
C MET A 66 4.33 9.23 -3.10
N PHE A 67 3.44 10.07 -3.63
CA PHE A 67 2.04 9.73 -3.81
C PHE A 67 1.89 8.55 -4.79
N LEU A 68 2.65 8.58 -5.90
CA LEU A 68 2.70 7.47 -6.85
C LEU A 68 3.33 6.22 -6.24
N ALA A 69 4.44 6.35 -5.51
CA ALA A 69 5.09 5.22 -4.82
C ALA A 69 4.13 4.56 -3.82
N GLY A 70 3.41 5.36 -3.03
CA GLY A 70 2.39 4.90 -2.10
C GLY A 70 1.19 4.24 -2.79
N GLY A 71 0.71 4.80 -3.90
CA GLY A 71 -0.35 4.22 -4.71
C GLY A 71 0.04 2.87 -5.32
N ILE A 72 1.25 2.76 -5.88
CA ILE A 72 1.79 1.51 -6.43
C ILE A 72 1.94 0.46 -5.32
N ALA A 73 2.47 0.84 -4.15
CA ALA A 73 2.59 -0.05 -3.01
C ALA A 73 1.21 -0.52 -2.50
N GLY A 74 0.20 0.37 -2.47
CA GLY A 74 -1.18 0.06 -2.10
C GLY A 74 -1.87 -0.92 -3.04
N MET A 75 -1.68 -0.76 -4.35
CA MET A 75 -2.19 -1.70 -5.36
C MET A 75 -1.45 -3.04 -5.31
N ALA A 76 -0.13 -3.02 -5.10
CA ALA A 76 0.66 -4.24 -4.93
C ALA A 76 0.22 -5.05 -3.69
N ALA A 77 -0.05 -4.36 -2.58
CA ALA A 77 -0.60 -4.96 -1.36
C ALA A 77 -2.00 -5.55 -1.61
N CYS A 78 -2.88 -4.83 -2.31
CA CYS A 78 -4.22 -5.33 -2.66
C CYS A 78 -4.18 -6.68 -3.39
N GLY A 79 -3.29 -6.85 -4.37
CA GLY A 79 -3.15 -8.10 -5.12
C GLY A 79 -2.93 -9.31 -4.19
N VAL A 80 -2.11 -9.15 -3.15
CA VAL A 80 -1.84 -10.21 -2.16
C VAL A 80 -3.11 -10.64 -1.40
N TYR A 81 -4.00 -9.70 -1.08
CA TYR A 81 -5.24 -9.98 -0.33
C TYR A 81 -6.35 -10.56 -1.20
N GLU A 82 -6.47 -10.15 -2.45
CA GLU A 82 -7.40 -10.78 -3.41
C GLU A 82 -7.08 -12.28 -3.58
N ILE A 83 -5.79 -12.62 -3.75
CA ILE A 83 -5.36 -14.02 -3.89
C ILE A 83 -5.64 -14.82 -2.60
N THR A 84 -5.50 -14.19 -1.44
CA THR A 84 -5.79 -14.80 -0.13
C THR A 84 -7.28 -15.05 0.07
N ASN A 85 -8.13 -14.08 -0.31
CA ASN A 85 -9.60 -14.23 -0.21
C ASN A 85 -10.15 -15.29 -1.18
N VAL A 86 -9.56 -15.44 -2.38
CA VAL A 86 -9.94 -16.52 -3.32
C VAL A 86 -9.78 -17.91 -2.69
N LYS A 87 -8.74 -18.12 -1.87
CA LYS A 87 -8.55 -19.38 -1.14
C LYS A 87 -9.58 -19.62 -0.03
N GLU A 88 -10.06 -18.54 0.60
CA GLU A 88 -11.03 -18.63 1.71
C GLU A 88 -12.44 -18.99 1.20
N SER A 89 -12.78 -18.62 -0.04
CA SER A 89 -14.08 -18.95 -0.66
C SER A 89 -14.15 -20.37 -1.28
N SER A 90 -13.04 -21.11 -1.32
CA SER A 90 -12.98 -22.46 -1.91
C SER A 90 -12.91 -23.57 -0.84
N LYS A 91 -13.18 -23.24 0.41
CA LYS A 91 -13.20 -24.14 1.57
C LYS A 91 -14.56 -24.08 2.25
#